data_AF-A0A7W7PJ97-F1
#
_entry.id   AF-A0A7W7PJ97-F1
#
_cell.length_a   1.000
_cell.length_b   1.000
_cell.length_c   1.000
_cell.angle_alpha   90.00
_cell.angle_beta   90.00
_cell.angle_gamma   90.00
#
_symmetry.space_group_name_H-M   'P 1'
#
loop_
_entity.id
_entity.type
_entity.pdbx_description
1 polymer ?
#
loop_
_entity_poly.entity_id
_entity_poly.type
_entity_poly.pdbx_seq_one_letter_code
_entity_poly.pdbx_strand_id
1 'polypeptide(L)'
;MALDAPVLRTADLLVFPVLTRDRQAMADLVRSALGPLRQARGGVQPLLETLVAYFDSGCVAAEAARRLSLSVRAFTYRLERIHQYTGADPSDPLHRYTLQTAVIGARLLDWPTRPL
;
A
#
# COMPACT_ATOMS: atom_id res chain seq x y z
N MET A 1 -10.56 -4.90 36.10
CA MET A 1 -9.48 -4.76 35.11
C MET A 1 -10.15 -4.47 33.78
N ALA A 2 -10.35 -3.20 33.45
CA ALA A 2 -10.84 -2.82 32.13
C ALA A 2 -9.67 -2.96 31.15
N LEU A 3 -9.89 -3.66 30.03
CA LEU A 3 -8.93 -3.66 28.95
C LEU A 3 -9.02 -2.30 28.28
N ASP A 4 -7.97 -1.49 28.35
CA ASP A 4 -7.90 -0.17 27.68
C ASP A 4 -7.72 -0.30 26.15
N ALA A 5 -7.47 -1.51 25.66
CA ALA A 5 -7.30 -1.80 24.24
C ALA A 5 -8.64 -2.11 23.54
N PRO A 6 -8.84 -1.69 22.28
CA PRO A 6 -10.04 -1.99 21.52
C PRO A 6 -10.25 -3.51 21.37
N VAL A 7 -11.48 -3.97 21.62
CA VAL A 7 -11.88 -5.36 21.40
C VAL A 7 -12.09 -5.59 19.89
N LEU A 8 -11.34 -6.52 19.32
CA LEU A 8 -11.45 -6.91 17.91
C LEU A 8 -12.12 -8.28 17.78
N ARG A 9 -13.02 -8.43 16.79
CA ARG A 9 -13.62 -9.73 16.49
C ARG A 9 -12.64 -10.52 15.63
N THR A 10 -12.43 -11.79 15.96
CA THR A 10 -11.55 -12.67 15.17
C THR A 10 -11.94 -12.70 13.70
N ALA A 11 -13.24 -12.70 13.40
CA ALA A 11 -13.79 -12.69 12.05
C ALA A 11 -13.26 -11.52 11.19
N ASP A 12 -13.06 -10.35 11.80
CA ASP A 12 -12.59 -9.14 11.11
C ASP A 12 -11.09 -9.21 10.78
N LEU A 13 -10.37 -10.17 11.39
CA LEU A 13 -8.92 -10.32 11.26
C LEU A 13 -8.50 -11.54 10.45
N LEU A 14 -9.43 -12.41 10.02
CA LEU A 14 -9.10 -13.69 9.38
C LEU A 14 -8.30 -13.55 8.08
N VAL A 15 -8.42 -12.41 7.39
CA VAL A 15 -7.68 -12.15 6.15
C VAL A 15 -6.18 -12.04 6.39
N PHE A 16 -5.74 -11.44 7.51
CA PHE A 16 -4.30 -11.19 7.73
C PHE A 16 -3.50 -12.48 7.94
N PRO A 17 -3.93 -13.44 8.79
CA PRO A 17 -3.29 -14.74 8.87
C PRO A 17 -3.30 -15.50 7.56
N VAL A 18 -4.37 -15.40 6.74
CA VAL A 18 -4.42 -16.01 5.40
C VAL A 18 -3.33 -15.44 4.50
N LEU A 19 -3.20 -14.10 4.48
CA LEU A 19 -2.18 -13.39 3.70
C LEU A 19 -0.75 -13.69 4.19
N THR A 20 -0.56 -14.01 5.47
CA THR A 20 0.78 -14.27 6.04
C THR A 20 1.10 -15.74 6.26
N ARG A 21 0.21 -16.67 5.86
CA ARG A 21 0.49 -18.12 5.93
C ARG A 21 1.78 -18.47 5.22
N ASP A 22 1.99 -17.87 4.05
CA ASP A 22 3.25 -17.94 3.32
C ASP A 22 3.91 -16.55 3.34
N ARG A 23 4.71 -16.33 4.39
CA ARG A 23 5.43 -15.08 4.57
C ARG A 23 6.42 -14.81 3.43
N GLN A 24 7.00 -15.86 2.83
CA GLN A 24 7.95 -15.71 1.74
C GLN A 24 7.24 -15.28 0.46
N ALA A 25 6.12 -15.92 0.11
CA ALA A 25 5.30 -15.49 -1.02
C ALA A 25 4.82 -14.04 -0.86
N MET A 26 4.45 -13.62 0.36
CA MET A 26 4.12 -12.22 0.62
C MET A 26 5.32 -11.29 0.42
N ALA A 27 6.51 -11.66 0.91
CA ALA A 27 7.72 -10.88 0.69
C ALA A 27 8.06 -10.75 -0.80
N ASP A 28 7.89 -11.82 -1.59
CA ASP A 28 8.11 -11.80 -3.03
C ASP A 28 7.08 -10.92 -3.76
N LEU A 29 5.81 -10.93 -3.34
CA LEU A 29 4.79 -10.00 -3.82
C LEU A 29 5.17 -8.54 -3.53
N VAL A 30 5.59 -8.22 -2.30
CA VAL A 30 6.02 -6.86 -1.95
C VAL A 30 7.24 -6.46 -2.78
N ARG A 31 8.23 -7.35 -2.91
CA ARG A 31 9.47 -7.10 -3.64
C ARG A 31 9.20 -6.85 -5.13
N SER A 32 8.35 -7.66 -5.74
CA SER A 32 8.00 -7.52 -7.17
C SER A 32 7.15 -6.29 -7.43
N ALA A 33 6.07 -6.07 -6.69
CA ALA A 33 5.10 -5.02 -6.96
C ALA A 33 5.57 -3.62 -6.51
N LEU A 34 6.25 -3.52 -5.36
CA LEU A 34 6.62 -2.25 -4.73
C LEU A 34 8.14 -1.99 -4.72
N GLY A 35 8.97 -3.02 -4.87
CA GLY A 35 10.43 -2.88 -4.94
C GLY A 35 10.93 -1.84 -5.95
N PRO A 36 10.37 -1.74 -7.18
CA PRO A 36 10.78 -0.73 -8.15
C PRO A 36 10.65 0.72 -7.66
N LEU A 37 9.75 1.00 -6.72
CA LEU A 37 9.56 2.34 -6.14
C LEU A 37 10.79 2.85 -5.39
N ARG A 38 11.74 1.98 -5.02
CA ARG A 38 13.03 2.39 -4.44
C ARG A 38 13.87 3.24 -5.40
N GLN A 39 13.62 3.15 -6.71
CA GLN A 39 14.29 3.94 -7.74
C GLN A 39 13.76 5.38 -7.83
N ALA A 40 12.67 5.69 -7.11
CA ALA A 40 12.09 7.01 -7.10
C ALA A 40 13.01 8.05 -6.47
N ARG A 41 13.13 9.21 -7.12
CA ARG A 41 13.76 10.38 -6.50
C ARG A 41 12.96 10.80 -5.27
N GLY A 42 13.61 10.90 -4.12
CA GLY A 42 12.96 11.12 -2.82
C GLY A 42 12.63 9.85 -2.05
N GLY A 43 13.04 8.69 -2.57
CA GLY A 43 12.83 7.39 -1.93
C GLY A 43 11.42 6.84 -2.11
N VAL A 44 11.20 5.64 -1.58
CA VAL A 44 9.95 4.90 -1.73
C VAL A 44 8.80 5.45 -0.87
N GLN A 45 9.13 6.07 0.28
CA GLN A 45 8.16 6.44 1.30
C GLN A 45 7.01 7.31 0.77
N PRO A 46 7.25 8.40 0.01
CA PRO A 46 6.15 9.26 -0.47
C PRO A 46 5.21 8.55 -1.45
N LEU A 47 5.72 7.60 -2.24
CA LEU A 47 4.90 6.84 -3.19
C LEU A 47 4.10 5.74 -2.47
N LEU A 48 4.69 5.10 -1.46
CA LEU A 48 3.98 4.15 -0.62
C LEU A 48 2.84 4.84 0.16
N GLU A 49 3.09 6.03 0.72
CA GLU A 49 2.05 6.87 1.36
C GLU A 49 0.95 7.29 0.38
N THR A 50 1.30 7.52 -0.88
CA THR A 50 0.32 7.83 -1.94
C THR A 50 -0.61 6.64 -2.17
N LEU A 51 -0.08 5.42 -2.32
CA LEU A 51 -0.91 4.22 -2.48
C LEU A 51 -1.79 3.94 -1.26
N VAL A 52 -1.22 4.08 -0.06
CA VAL A 52 -1.94 4.00 1.21
C VAL A 52 -3.13 4.95 1.22
N ALA A 53 -2.90 6.24 0.98
CA ALA A 53 -3.96 7.24 1.00
C ALA A 53 -5.02 6.99 -0.09
N TYR A 54 -4.59 6.49 -1.25
CA TYR A 54 -5.47 6.16 -2.37
C TYR A 54 -6.40 4.98 -2.04
N PHE A 55 -5.87 3.90 -1.46
CA PHE A 55 -6.70 2.75 -1.10
C PHE A 55 -7.60 3.04 0.11
N ASP A 56 -7.08 3.76 1.10
CA ASP A 56 -7.85 4.16 2.29
C ASP A 56 -8.96 5.20 1.96
N SER A 57 -8.93 5.83 0.77
CA SER A 57 -9.99 6.70 0.27
C SER A 57 -10.99 6.01 -0.67
N GLY A 58 -10.94 4.68 -0.78
CA GLY A 58 -11.79 3.95 -1.74
C GLY A 58 -11.41 4.23 -3.19
N CYS A 59 -10.14 4.53 -3.45
CA CYS A 59 -9.60 4.86 -4.78
C CYS A 59 -10.13 6.19 -5.35
N VAL A 60 -10.57 7.10 -4.48
CA VAL A 60 -10.97 8.46 -4.86
C VAL A 60 -9.75 9.39 -4.74
N ALA A 61 -9.17 9.77 -5.88
CA ALA A 61 -7.95 10.57 -5.94
C ALA A 61 -8.10 11.95 -5.28
N ALA A 62 -9.26 12.60 -5.42
CA ALA A 62 -9.52 13.90 -4.81
C ALA A 62 -9.50 13.84 -3.27
N GLU A 63 -10.11 12.81 -2.69
CA GLU A 63 -10.12 12.60 -1.24
C GLU A 63 -8.73 12.22 -0.72
N ALA A 64 -8.01 11.35 -1.44
CA ALA A 64 -6.65 10.98 -1.06
C ALA A 64 -5.67 12.16 -1.14
N ALA A 65 -5.79 13.01 -2.17
CA ALA A 65 -5.02 14.24 -2.30
C ALA A 65 -5.25 15.17 -1.11
N ARG A 66 -6.51 15.35 -0.70
CA ARG A 66 -6.89 16.15 0.48
C ARG A 66 -6.22 15.61 1.75
N ARG A 67 -6.20 14.29 1.96
CA ARG A 67 -5.56 13.65 3.13
C ARG A 67 -4.04 13.87 3.20
N LEU A 68 -3.38 13.99 2.04
CA LEU A 68 -1.94 14.27 1.96
C LEU A 68 -1.62 15.77 1.79
N SER A 69 -2.60 16.67 1.90
CA SER A 69 -2.44 18.10 1.66
C SER A 69 -1.82 18.42 0.28
N LEU A 70 -2.20 17.64 -0.75
CA LEU A 70 -1.75 17.81 -2.12
C LEU A 70 -2.89 18.34 -3.00
N SER A 71 -2.53 19.00 -4.10
CA SER A 71 -3.49 19.20 -5.18
C SER A 71 -3.82 17.87 -5.85
N VAL A 72 -5.03 17.74 -6.40
CA VAL A 72 -5.44 16.52 -7.12
C VAL A 72 -4.46 16.21 -8.27
N ARG A 73 -3.97 17.23 -8.98
CA ARG A 73 -2.96 17.08 -10.05
C ARG A 73 -1.64 16.51 -9.54
N ALA A 74 -1.14 17.00 -8.41
CA ALA A 74 0.09 16.48 -7.83
C ALA A 74 -0.08 15.02 -7.38
N PHE A 75 -1.26 14.68 -6.88
CA PHE A 75 -1.58 13.30 -6.47
C PHE A 75 -1.68 12.35 -7.67
N THR A 76 -2.44 12.71 -8.72
CA THR A 76 -2.56 11.88 -9.92
C THR A 76 -1.22 11.72 -10.63
N TYR A 77 -0.38 12.75 -10.60
CA TYR A 77 1.00 12.64 -11.10
C TYR A 77 1.85 11.64 -10.29
N ARG A 78 1.64 11.51 -8.97
CA ARG A 78 2.31 10.47 -8.18
C ARG A 78 1.80 9.07 -8.53
N LEU A 79 0.49 8.90 -8.76
CA LEU A 79 -0.06 7.62 -9.24
C LEU A 79 0.53 7.23 -10.61
N GLU A 80 0.62 8.19 -11.51
CA GLU A 80 1.25 8.00 -12.82
C GLU A 80 2.73 7.59 -12.68
N ARG A 81 3.49 8.24 -11.80
CA ARG A 81 4.87 7.81 -11.50
C ARG A 81 4.92 6.40 -10.93
N ILE A 82 4.00 6.03 -10.04
CA ILE A 82 3.95 4.66 -9.51
C ILE A 82 3.77 3.68 -10.67
N HIS A 83 2.83 3.94 -11.58
CA HIS A 83 2.64 3.12 -12.78
C HIS A 83 3.92 3.02 -13.61
N GLN A 84 4.63 4.13 -13.83
CA GLN A 84 5.89 4.13 -14.59
C GLN A 84 7.00 3.30 -13.93
N TYR A 85 7.08 3.27 -12.59
CA TYR A 85 8.07 2.47 -11.88
C TYR A 85 7.69 0.99 -11.80
N THR A 86 6.43 0.68 -11.55
CA THR A 86 5.98 -0.69 -11.24
C THR A 86 5.42 -1.44 -12.45
N GLY A 87 5.03 -0.71 -13.51
CA GLY A 87 4.23 -1.24 -14.63
C GLY A 87 2.76 -1.50 -14.28
N ALA A 88 2.37 -1.36 -13.01
CA ALA A 88 1.03 -1.63 -12.52
C ALA A 88 0.25 -0.32 -12.35
N ASP A 89 -0.86 -0.18 -13.07
CA ASP A 89 -1.74 0.99 -12.99
C ASP A 89 -2.65 0.91 -11.75
N PRO A 90 -2.54 1.83 -10.76
CA PRO A 90 -3.41 1.81 -9.58
C PRO A 90 -4.90 1.99 -9.90
N SER A 91 -5.24 2.55 -11.06
CA SER A 91 -6.61 2.78 -11.50
C SER A 91 -7.23 1.55 -12.18
N ASP A 92 -6.42 0.65 -12.74
CA ASP A 92 -6.89 -0.64 -13.28
C ASP A 92 -7.28 -1.61 -12.15
N PRO A 93 -8.48 -2.23 -12.19
CA PRO A 93 -8.94 -3.10 -11.09
C PRO A 93 -8.03 -4.29 -10.76
N LEU A 94 -7.40 -4.92 -11.75
CA LEU A 94 -6.58 -6.11 -11.55
C LEU A 94 -5.23 -5.74 -10.95
N HIS A 95 -4.58 -4.71 -11.51
CA HIS A 95 -3.35 -4.15 -10.97
C HIS A 95 -3.55 -3.60 -9.56
N ARG A 96 -4.68 -2.92 -9.33
CA ARG A 96 -5.06 -2.39 -8.01
C ARG A 96 -5.11 -3.47 -6.94
N TYR A 97 -5.73 -4.61 -7.20
CA TYR A 97 -5.77 -5.70 -6.23
C TYR A 97 -4.37 -6.17 -5.82
N THR A 98 -3.47 -6.30 -6.80
CA THR A 98 -2.06 -6.66 -6.58
C THR A 98 -1.35 -5.61 -5.73
N LEU A 99 -1.44 -4.34 -6.11
CA LEU A 99 -0.81 -3.23 -5.39
C LEU A 99 -1.35 -3.07 -3.97
N GLN A 100 -2.67 -3.19 -3.78
CA GLN A 100 -3.29 -3.08 -2.46
C GLN A 100 -2.84 -4.22 -1.54
N THR A 101 -2.80 -5.45 -2.07
CA THR A 101 -2.30 -6.61 -1.32
C THR A 101 -0.82 -6.44 -0.96
N ALA A 102 0.00 -5.94 -1.89
CA ALA A 102 1.40 -5.64 -1.63
C ALA A 102 1.59 -4.52 -0.60
N VAL A 103 0.73 -3.49 -0.58
CA VAL A 103 0.77 -2.43 0.45
C VAL A 103 0.43 -2.99 1.83
N ILE A 104 -0.55 -3.89 1.93
CA ILE A 104 -0.86 -4.60 3.18
C ILE A 104 0.33 -5.46 3.61
N GLY A 105 0.91 -6.21 2.67
CA GLY A 105 2.13 -7.00 2.90
C GLY A 105 3.30 -6.17 3.41
N ALA A 106 3.56 -5.02 2.80
CA ALA A 106 4.62 -4.10 3.21
C ALA A 106 4.43 -3.64 4.66
N ARG A 107 3.20 -3.29 5.06
CA ARG A 107 2.88 -2.93 6.45
C ARG A 107 3.11 -4.11 7.41
N LEU A 108 2.65 -5.31 7.05
CA LEU A 108 2.80 -6.53 7.87
C LEU A 108 4.26 -6.95 8.05
N LEU A 109 5.10 -6.66 7.05
CA LEU A 109 6.54 -6.98 7.04
C LEU A 109 7.42 -5.83 7.54
N ASP A 110 6.85 -4.69 7.92
CA ASP A 110 7.56 -3.46 8.32
C ASP A 110 8.53 -2.96 7.22
N TRP A 111 8.16 -3.13 5.95
CA TRP A 111 8.88 -2.60 4.81
C TRP A 111 8.39 -1.17 4.49
N PRO A 112 9.27 -0.21 4.14
CA PRO A 112 10.67 -0.37 3.76
C PRO A 112 11.69 -0.28 4.91
N THR A 113 11.24 -0.09 6.16
CA THR A 113 12.08 0.06 7.35
C THR A 113 12.95 -1.18 7.60
N ARG A 114 12.40 -2.38 7.33
CA ARG A 114 13.11 -3.66 7.37
C ARG A 114 13.30 -4.23 5.96
N PRO A 115 14.43 -4.90 5.69
CA PRO A 115 14.60 -5.67 4.47
C PRO A 115 13.63 -6.86 4.46
N LEU A 116 13.21 -7.27 3.25
CA LEU A 116 12.31 -8.39 2.98
C LEU A 116 13.05 -9.73 2.97
#